data_AF-A0A950D1L1-F1
#
_entry.id   AF-A0A950D1L1-F1
#
_cell.length_a   1.000
_cell.length_b   1.000
_cell.length_c   1.000
_cell.angle_alpha   90.00
_cell.angle_beta   90.00
_cell.angle_gamma   90.00
#
_symmetry.space_group_name_H-M   'P 1'
#
loop_
_entity.id
_entity.type
_entity.pdbx_description
1 polymer ?
#
loop_
_entity_poly.entity_id
_entity_poly.type
_entity_poly.pdbx_seq_one_letter_code
_entity_poly.pdbx_strand_id
1 'polypeptide(L)'
;MSSRRRIVALAFTAALTLGGNVLADEGMWVFNNLPLRHLKQAYGFEPTPGWVEHLRSSAVRFNSGGSGSFVSADGLVMTNHHVGADTLQKISTPEKD
;
A
#
# COMPACT_ATOMS: atom_id res chain seq x y z
N MET A 1 -47.86 -19.82 -9.87
CA MET A 1 -46.92 -19.42 -8.79
C MET A 1 -47.66 -18.56 -7.77
N SER A 2 -47.69 -18.99 -6.50
CA SER A 2 -48.37 -18.25 -5.41
C SER A 2 -47.80 -16.83 -5.25
N SER A 3 -48.68 -15.85 -5.02
CA SER A 3 -48.31 -14.44 -4.78
C SER A 3 -47.24 -14.27 -3.70
N ARG A 4 -47.18 -15.19 -2.72
CA ARG A 4 -46.14 -15.20 -1.68
C ARG A 4 -44.73 -15.45 -2.25
N ARG A 5 -44.58 -16.34 -3.25
CA ARG A 5 -43.27 -16.61 -3.88
C ARG A 5 -42.78 -15.41 -4.69
N ARG A 6 -43.68 -14.64 -5.30
CA ARG A 6 -43.34 -13.42 -6.03
C ARG A 6 -42.88 -12.30 -5.09
N ILE A 7 -43.55 -12.15 -3.94
CA ILE A 7 -43.18 -11.15 -2.92
C ILE A 7 -41.80 -11.46 -2.32
N VAL A 8 -41.55 -12.72 -1.96
CA VAL A 8 -40.24 -13.13 -1.43
C VAL A 8 -39.13 -12.92 -2.46
N ALA A 9 -39.38 -13.26 -3.72
CA ALA A 9 -38.41 -13.02 -4.80
C ALA A 9 -38.12 -11.52 -4.99
N LEU A 10 -39.15 -10.65 -4.99
CA LEU A 10 -38.95 -9.21 -5.08
C LEU A 10 -38.18 -8.64 -3.90
N ALA A 11 -38.49 -9.08 -2.67
CA ALA A 11 -37.80 -8.62 -1.47
C ALA A 11 -36.31 -9.02 -1.47
N PHE A 12 -36.01 -10.23 -1.94
CA PHE A 12 -34.64 -10.72 -2.05
C PHE A 12 -33.83 -9.95 -3.11
N THR A 13 -34.42 -9.68 -4.27
CA THR A 13 -33.79 -8.85 -5.31
C THR A 13 -33.56 -7.41 -4.84
N ALA A 14 -34.53 -6.81 -4.12
CA ALA A 14 -34.37 -5.48 -3.55
C ALA A 14 -33.23 -5.42 -2.51
N ALA A 15 -33.09 -6.45 -1.68
CA ALA A 15 -31.99 -6.57 -0.72
C ALA A 15 -30.61 -6.69 -1.39
N LEU A 16 -30.52 -7.39 -2.52
CA LEU A 16 -29.28 -7.50 -3.31
C LEU A 16 -28.86 -6.17 -3.95
N THR A 17 -29.81 -5.29 -4.29
CA THR A 17 -29.53 -3.97 -4.86
C THR A 17 -29.19 -2.90 -3.82
N LEU A 18 -29.35 -3.19 -2.53
CA LEU A 18 -29.04 -2.29 -1.40
C LEU A 18 -27.59 -2.43 -0.90
N GLY A 19 -26.71 -3.13 -1.63
CA GLY A 19 -25.28 -3.19 -1.32
C GLY A 19 -24.69 -1.78 -1.28
N GLY A 20 -24.18 -1.36 -0.12
CA GLY A 20 -23.57 -0.04 0.05
C GLY A 20 -22.37 0.17 -0.88
N ASN A 21 -22.07 1.44 -1.18
CA ASN A 21 -20.85 1.80 -1.89
C ASN A 21 -19.63 1.35 -1.07
N VAL A 22 -18.95 0.29 -1.51
CA VAL A 22 -17.64 -0.08 -0.98
C VAL A 22 -16.63 0.84 -1.66
N LEU A 23 -16.45 2.03 -1.09
CA LEU A 23 -15.38 2.92 -1.49
C LEU A 23 -14.06 2.31 -0.99
N ALA A 24 -13.22 1.86 -1.91
CA ALA A 24 -11.84 1.60 -1.57
C ALA A 24 -11.18 2.93 -1.20
N ASP A 25 -10.29 2.91 -0.22
CA ASP A 25 -9.43 4.06 0.01
C ASP A 25 -8.54 4.25 -1.23
N GLU A 26 -8.56 5.46 -1.79
CA GLU A 26 -7.66 5.87 -2.86
C GLU A 26 -6.20 5.81 -2.37
N GLY A 27 -5.26 5.30 -3.18
CA GLY A 27 -3.89 5.25 -2.67
C GLY A 27 -2.86 4.53 -3.52
N MET A 28 -2.35 5.20 -4.55
CA MET A 28 -0.96 5.11 -5.02
C MET A 28 -0.66 6.39 -5.80
N TRP A 29 0.23 7.23 -5.28
CA TRP A 29 0.46 8.57 -5.83
C TRP A 29 1.90 8.70 -6.28
N VAL A 30 2.10 9.40 -7.40
CA VAL A 30 3.45 9.77 -7.85
C VAL A 30 4.00 10.89 -6.94
N PHE A 31 5.31 10.90 -6.70
CA PHE A 31 5.94 11.89 -5.82
C PHE A 31 5.65 13.33 -6.24
N ASN A 32 5.52 13.60 -7.55
CA ASN A 32 5.21 14.93 -8.09
C ASN A 32 3.72 15.30 -8.06
N ASN A 33 2.83 14.43 -7.56
CA ASN A 33 1.39 14.70 -7.48
C ASN A 33 0.78 14.05 -6.23
N LEU A 34 1.27 14.44 -5.05
CA LEU A 34 0.72 13.98 -3.77
C LEU A 34 -0.70 14.52 -3.55
N PRO A 35 -1.59 13.76 -2.89
CA PRO A 35 -2.96 14.16 -2.63
C PRO A 35 -3.02 15.06 -1.39
N LEU A 36 -2.41 16.26 -1.45
CA LEU A 36 -2.20 17.15 -0.29
C LEU A 36 -3.48 17.43 0.51
N ARG A 37 -4.61 17.61 -0.19
CA ARG A 37 -5.92 17.83 0.45
C ARG A 37 -6.35 16.62 1.30
N HIS A 38 -6.20 15.41 0.75
CA HIS A 38 -6.51 14.18 1.47
C HIS A 38 -5.55 13.97 2.64
N LEU A 39 -4.25 14.21 2.46
CA LEU A 39 -3.27 14.11 3.54
C LEU A 39 -3.61 15.02 4.72
N LYS A 40 -4.01 16.27 4.45
CA LYS A 40 -4.45 17.22 5.47
C LYS A 40 -5.75 16.79 6.14
N GLN A 41 -6.77 16.38 5.37
CA GLN A 41 -8.10 16.07 5.89
C GLN A 41 -8.14 14.75 6.68
N ALA A 42 -7.47 13.71 6.17
CA ALA A 42 -7.49 12.38 6.78
C ALA A 42 -6.44 12.22 7.89
N TYR A 43 -5.28 12.87 7.75
CA TYR A 43 -4.13 12.63 8.63
C TYR A 43 -3.59 13.90 9.30
N GLY A 44 -4.15 15.08 9.03
CA GLY A 44 -3.61 16.34 9.54
C GLY A 44 -2.20 16.67 9.05
N PHE A 45 -1.77 16.03 7.95
CA PHE A 45 -0.39 16.10 7.47
C PHE A 45 -0.27 17.05 6.28
N GLU A 46 0.62 18.04 6.39
CA GLU A 46 0.94 19.01 5.33
C GLU A 46 2.44 18.96 5.05
N PRO A 47 2.88 18.18 4.03
CA PRO A 47 4.30 18.05 3.71
C PRO A 47 4.88 19.39 3.26
N THR A 48 6.08 19.71 3.73
CA THR A 48 6.81 20.89 3.26
C THR A 48 7.32 20.69 1.84
N PRO A 49 7.65 21.76 1.09
CA PRO A 49 8.18 21.62 -0.27
C PRO A 49 9.40 20.70 -0.37
N GLY A 50 10.31 20.73 0.62
CA GLY A 50 11.50 19.87 0.66
C GLY A 50 11.24 18.44 1.12
N TRP A 51 10.09 18.17 1.73
CA TRP A 51 9.77 16.85 2.27
C TRP A 51 9.65 15.80 1.16
N VAL A 52 8.99 16.14 0.06
CA VAL A 52 8.79 15.23 -1.08
C VAL A 52 10.13 14.84 -1.71
N GLU A 53 11.03 15.81 -1.87
CA GLU A 53 12.34 15.57 -2.45
C GLU A 53 13.21 14.70 -1.53
N HIS A 54 13.14 14.94 -0.23
CA HIS A 54 13.80 14.11 0.77
C HIS A 54 13.25 12.67 0.77
N LEU A 55 11.93 12.51 0.75
CA LEU A 55 11.26 11.21 0.66
C LEU A 55 11.71 10.45 -0.60
N ARG A 56 11.66 11.10 -1.76
CA ARG A 56 12.07 10.51 -3.04
C ARG A 56 13.53 10.08 -3.03
N SER A 57 14.41 10.91 -2.48
CA SER A 57 15.85 10.64 -2.40
C SER A 57 16.19 9.53 -1.41
N SER A 58 15.33 9.29 -0.43
CA SER A 58 15.52 8.24 0.58
C SER A 58 14.96 6.88 0.15
N ALA A 59 14.12 6.83 -0.89
CA ALA A 59 13.48 5.60 -1.35
C ALA A 59 14.40 4.76 -2.26
N VAL A 60 14.49 3.46 -1.98
CA VAL A 60 15.31 2.50 -2.73
C VAL A 60 14.42 1.43 -3.37
N ARG A 61 14.70 1.12 -4.63
CA ARG A 61 14.12 -0.02 -5.35
C ARG A 61 15.15 -1.15 -5.43
N PHE A 62 14.79 -2.33 -4.94
CA PHE A 62 15.59 -3.53 -5.14
C PHE A 62 15.19 -4.24 -6.45
N ASN A 63 16.19 -4.60 -7.26
CA ASN A 63 15.97 -5.26 -8.56
C ASN A 63 15.42 -6.68 -8.43
N SER A 64 15.61 -7.32 -7.27
CA SER A 64 14.99 -8.61 -6.90
C SER A 64 13.48 -8.50 -6.62
N GLY A 65 12.92 -7.30 -6.66
CA GLY A 65 11.59 -7.00 -6.14
C GLY A 65 11.65 -6.53 -4.69
N GLY A 66 10.78 -5.60 -4.33
CA GLY A 66 10.73 -5.00 -3.00
C GLY A 66 11.28 -3.56 -2.95
N SER A 67 11.03 -2.94 -1.80
CA SER A 67 11.40 -1.56 -1.51
C SER A 67 12.31 -1.51 -0.30
N GLY A 68 13.04 -0.41 -0.16
CA GLY A 68 13.74 -0.08 1.07
C GLY A 68 13.96 1.42 1.19
N SER A 69 14.71 1.80 2.21
CA SER A 69 15.06 3.20 2.44
C SER A 69 16.47 3.36 2.97
N PHE A 70 17.12 4.46 2.60
CA PHE A 70 18.29 4.94 3.31
C PHE A 70 17.90 5.33 4.73
N VAL A 71 18.67 4.86 5.71
CA VAL A 71 18.48 5.15 7.15
C VAL A 71 19.73 5.75 7.80
N SER A 72 20.79 5.97 7.03
CA SER A 72 21.99 6.73 7.45
C SER A 72 22.56 7.56 6.32
N ALA A 73 23.36 8.58 6.67
CA ALA A 73 24.08 9.42 5.71
C ALA A 73 25.18 8.65 4.95
N ASP A 74 25.68 7.57 5.54
CA ASP A 74 26.74 6.73 4.96
C ASP A 74 26.20 5.61 4.06
N GLY A 75 24.89 5.62 3.76
CA GLY A 75 24.29 4.69 2.81
C GLY A 75 23.80 3.37 3.42
N LEU A 76 23.55 3.29 4.73
CA LEU A 76 22.86 2.15 5.30
C LEU A 76 21.43 2.08 4.74
N VAL A 77 21.06 0.92 4.17
CA VAL A 77 19.72 0.68 3.61
C VAL A 77 18.98 -0.36 4.45
N MET A 78 17.72 -0.08 4.76
CA MET A 78 16.82 -1.00 5.44
C MET A 78 15.77 -1.56 4.46
N THR A 79 15.49 -2.86 4.54
CA THR A 79 14.45 -3.56 3.78
C THR A 79 13.88 -4.74 4.59
N ASN A 80 12.85 -5.40 4.07
CA ASN A 80 12.29 -6.59 4.71
C ASN A 80 13.20 -7.81 4.54
N HIS A 81 13.15 -8.73 5.49
CA HIS A 81 13.93 -9.97 5.44
C HIS A 81 13.70 -10.78 4.15
N HIS A 82 12.44 -10.93 3.72
CA HIS A 82 12.12 -11.70 2.51
C HIS A 82 12.67 -11.06 1.22
N VAL A 83 12.92 -9.75 1.22
CA VAL A 83 13.55 -9.04 0.09
C VAL A 83 15.04 -9.39 0.01
N GLY A 84 15.70 -9.53 1.17
CA GLY A 84 17.11 -9.92 1.28
C GLY A 84 17.36 -11.42 1.27
N ALA A 85 16.33 -12.26 1.38
CA ALA A 85 16.46 -13.70 1.61
C ALA A 85 17.30 -14.42 0.56
N ASP A 86 17.13 -14.11 -0.74
CA ASP A 86 17.93 -14.70 -1.82
C ASP A 86 19.42 -14.35 -1.69
N THR A 87 19.76 -13.13 -1.27
CA THR A 87 21.15 -12.75 -1.03
C THR A 87 21.72 -13.47 0.19
N LEU A 88 20.96 -13.55 1.28
CA LEU A 88 21.35 -14.29 2.49
C LEU A 88 21.63 -15.76 2.16
N GLN A 89 20.70 -16.42 1.47
CA GLN A 89 20.85 -17.81 1.07
C GLN A 89 22.08 -18.06 0.20
N LYS A 90 22.44 -17.12 -0.68
CA LYS A 90 23.64 -17.23 -1.55
C LYS A 90 24.96 -17.13 -0.78
N ILE A 91 24.96 -16.53 0.41
CA ILE A 91 26.17 -16.34 1.22
C ILE A 91 26.25 -17.29 2.44
N SER A 92 25.16 -17.97 2.79
CA SER A 92 25.12 -18.98 3.85
C SER A 92 25.90 -20.25 3.47
N THR A 93 26.47 -20.92 4.47
CA THR A 93 27.12 -22.25 4.36
C THR A 93 26.67 -23.16 5.51
N PRO A 94 26.92 -24.47 5.47
CA PRO A 94 26.55 -25.35 6.59
C PRO A 94 27.16 -24.93 7.95
N GLU A 95 28.33 -24.29 7.93
CA GLU A 95 29.01 -23.78 9.13
C GLU A 95 28.55 -22.37 9.53
N LYS A 96 27.77 -21.71 8.68
CA LYS A 96 27.29 -20.32 8.81
C LYS A 96 25.89 -20.21 8.21
N ASP A 97 24.92 -20.78 8.92
CA ASP A 97 23.49 -20.70 8.59
C ASP A 97 22.92 -19.33 8.98
#